data_AF-A0A9X9MMG4-F1
#
_entry.id   AF-A0A9X9MMG4-F1
#
_cell.length_a   1.000
_cell.length_b   1.000
_cell.length_c   1.000
_cell.angle_alpha   90.00
_cell.angle_beta   90.00
_cell.angle_gamma   90.00
#
_symmetry.space_group_name_H-M   'P 1'
#
loop_
_entity.id
_entity.type
_entity.pdbx_description
1 polymer ?
#
loop_
_entity_poly.entity_id
_entity_poly.type
_entity_poly.pdbx_seq_one_letter_code
_entity_poly.pdbx_strand_id
1 'polypeptide(L)'
;MTGSSPQHTVDERTSLLRGRNLYPSPVPSDSPCSTDPTLNNTVDHPEIYTGITDANKIIAESNPEIQETNLKPSPTYGSFKNVARSTSVVTIGSDHTDRNDHVKPESPYLSGVSKKRFWVIFIMIMTSYFIACFDTTIMASSHPVITSYFHSSNSASWLSTAFMLTSTGFQPLFGGLSDTIGRRRPYMFSISIFLMATIWCALAGSMTSFIFARAMCGLGAGGIITMSTIIISDLVPIKIRGIYQSYINVAFGAGQASGVALGGWIADSVGWRWEFGIQVPLVLACCLTSFFVIPERLGLASDKEANNLWQAMKGFDFMGSSLLMTSTTFLILGLNLGGNIYSWTHPIVISSLVIFLISFPLFFYVESFAARPIMPLRIITKNPRAGLIFANATSAVVLSAVNFNIPLFFQAVMLQSATNSGLNLLAPSISASFAGVGVGFLITWTKHLKLFLVLGALISVMGCFGLSFIQRGLPTWVYLPFLMNVSIGQGLIFPTTFMSVLSVSEQSDQAVVASTLVLWRSIGNFIGISLSSLALQNSLIVFLNRYVQGPDRDNVIESVRKSIEVIKDLAPSYKEQVLDSYTAALRATFFLVLVMSIICLVTFSKVKLPRLGKAQ
;
A
#
# COMPACT_ATOMS: atom_id res chain seq x y z
N MET A 1 -1.45 -63.93 8.03
CA MET A 1 -2.29 -63.58 9.20
C MET A 1 -2.89 -62.22 8.90
N THR A 2 -4.11 -62.15 8.33
CA THR A 2 -5.40 -61.98 9.06
C THR A 2 -5.39 -60.63 9.81
N GLY A 3 -6.11 -59.58 9.39
CA GLY A 3 -7.55 -59.49 9.07
C GLY A 3 -8.19 -58.56 10.14
N SER A 4 -9.25 -57.76 9.93
CA SER A 4 -10.22 -57.64 8.84
C SER A 4 -10.81 -56.21 8.77
N SER A 5 -11.69 -55.93 7.81
CA SER A 5 -12.47 -54.67 7.69
C SER A 5 -13.99 -54.96 7.86
N PRO A 6 -14.92 -54.04 7.51
CA PRO A 6 -15.44 -52.99 8.40
C PRO A 6 -16.96 -53.16 8.66
N GLN A 7 -17.60 -52.22 9.38
CA GLN A 7 -19.06 -52.11 9.43
C GLN A 7 -19.56 -50.68 9.21
N HIS A 8 -20.62 -50.57 8.41
CA HIS A 8 -21.52 -49.41 8.35
C HIS A 8 -22.56 -49.48 9.47
N THR A 9 -23.02 -48.32 9.93
CA THR A 9 -24.44 -48.12 10.22
C THR A 9 -24.92 -46.84 9.52
N VAL A 10 -26.14 -46.90 9.00
CA VAL A 10 -26.93 -45.77 8.51
C VAL A 10 -28.09 -45.64 9.48
N ASP A 11 -28.51 -44.42 9.80
CA ASP A 11 -29.86 -44.19 10.29
C ASP A 11 -30.45 -42.90 9.69
N GLU A 12 -31.77 -42.86 9.59
CA GLU A 12 -32.50 -41.95 8.70
C GLU A 12 -33.63 -41.22 9.46
N ARG A 13 -34.26 -40.24 8.77
CA ARG A 13 -35.44 -39.44 9.21
C ARG A 13 -35.09 -38.33 10.21
N THR A 14 -35.84 -37.22 10.30
CA THR A 14 -37.14 -36.91 9.68
C THR A 14 -37.16 -35.52 9.04
N SER A 15 -37.94 -35.35 7.97
CA SER A 15 -38.16 -34.10 7.26
C SER A 15 -39.10 -33.13 7.99
N LEU A 16 -38.81 -31.82 7.96
CA LEU A 16 -39.83 -30.76 7.91
C LEU A 16 -39.34 -29.53 7.13
N LEU A 17 -40.01 -29.22 6.02
CA LEU A 17 -40.46 -27.88 5.56
C LEU A 17 -40.77 -27.93 4.05
N ARG A 18 -42.07 -27.90 3.71
CA ARG A 18 -42.58 -27.83 2.33
C ARG A 18 -43.48 -26.60 2.24
N GLY A 19 -43.14 -25.64 1.38
CA GLY A 19 -43.77 -24.31 1.39
C GLY A 19 -43.70 -23.58 0.05
N ARG A 20 -44.07 -24.24 -1.05
CA ARG A 20 -44.31 -23.58 -2.35
C ARG A 20 -45.79 -23.17 -2.42
N ASN A 21 -46.06 -21.88 -2.60
CA ASN A 21 -47.35 -21.38 -3.09
C ASN A 21 -47.26 -20.98 -4.58
N LEU A 22 -48.41 -20.87 -5.24
CA LEU A 22 -48.54 -20.82 -6.70
C LEU A 22 -48.78 -19.42 -7.27
N TYR A 23 -48.60 -19.34 -8.60
CA TYR A 23 -49.00 -18.25 -9.50
C TYR A 23 -50.53 -18.00 -9.52
N PRO A 24 -50.98 -16.83 -10.00
CA PRO A 24 -51.38 -16.73 -11.42
C PRO A 24 -50.77 -15.53 -12.20
N SER A 25 -50.92 -15.55 -13.52
CA SER A 25 -50.56 -14.51 -14.52
C SER A 25 -51.86 -14.02 -15.23
N PRO A 26 -51.93 -13.48 -16.47
CA PRO A 26 -50.97 -12.76 -17.36
C PRO A 26 -51.54 -11.54 -18.19
N VAL A 27 -50.71 -10.53 -18.58
CA VAL A 27 -50.63 -9.90 -19.96
C VAL A 27 -51.87 -9.10 -20.51
N PRO A 28 -51.90 -8.28 -21.62
CA PRO A 28 -50.90 -7.61 -22.53
C PRO A 28 -51.05 -6.04 -22.68
N SER A 29 -50.24 -5.45 -23.60
CA SER A 29 -50.48 -4.21 -24.44
C SER A 29 -50.54 -2.82 -23.75
N ASP A 30 -50.12 -1.69 -24.35
CA ASP A 30 -49.87 -1.32 -25.77
C ASP A 30 -48.56 -0.48 -26.00
N SER A 31 -48.36 0.03 -27.23
CA SER A 31 -47.16 0.80 -27.69
C SER A 31 -47.56 1.96 -28.66
N PRO A 32 -46.65 2.64 -29.40
CA PRO A 32 -45.58 3.56 -28.96
C PRO A 32 -45.65 4.99 -29.59
N CYS A 33 -44.99 5.99 -29.00
CA CYS A 33 -44.59 7.28 -29.62
C CYS A 33 -43.64 8.09 -28.69
N SER A 34 -43.16 9.30 -29.06
CA SER A 34 -42.17 9.64 -30.10
C SER A 34 -41.72 11.14 -29.98
N THR A 35 -40.72 11.56 -30.78
CA THR A 35 -40.35 12.95 -31.16
C THR A 35 -40.34 14.10 -30.12
N ASP A 36 -39.11 14.47 -29.71
CA ASP A 36 -38.46 15.80 -29.83
C ASP A 36 -39.07 17.13 -29.28
N PRO A 37 -38.23 18.20 -29.12
CA PRO A 37 -38.55 19.36 -28.26
C PRO A 37 -38.53 20.75 -28.94
N THR A 38 -38.71 21.79 -28.12
CA THR A 38 -38.45 23.24 -28.34
C THR A 38 -39.55 24.14 -28.93
N LEU A 39 -40.01 25.10 -28.10
CA LEU A 39 -40.26 26.55 -28.31
C LEU A 39 -40.80 27.05 -26.95
N ASN A 40 -40.33 28.08 -26.24
CA ASN A 40 -39.63 29.33 -26.51
C ASN A 40 -40.51 30.50 -27.01
N ASN A 41 -40.66 31.51 -26.14
CA ASN A 41 -40.97 32.94 -26.34
C ASN A 41 -40.81 33.61 -24.95
N THR A 42 -39.88 34.53 -24.67
CA THR A 42 -39.79 35.96 -25.07
C THR A 42 -41.01 36.78 -24.62
N VAL A 43 -40.90 37.93 -23.95
CA VAL A 43 -40.29 39.24 -24.35
C VAL A 43 -40.02 40.03 -23.02
N ASP A 44 -39.04 40.93 -22.84
CA ASP A 44 -38.74 42.17 -23.59
C ASP A 44 -37.26 42.69 -23.51
N HIS A 45 -36.97 43.80 -24.22
CA HIS A 45 -35.65 44.33 -24.65
C HIS A 45 -35.42 45.82 -24.23
N PRO A 46 -34.38 46.58 -24.71
CA PRO A 46 -33.16 46.26 -25.50
C PRO A 46 -31.86 46.41 -24.63
N GLU A 47 -30.66 46.97 -24.91
CA GLU A 47 -29.90 47.76 -25.95
C GLU A 47 -28.37 47.51 -25.75
N ILE A 48 -27.38 47.77 -26.62
CA ILE A 48 -27.30 48.08 -28.07
C ILE A 48 -26.10 47.32 -28.73
N TYR A 49 -25.10 47.91 -29.41
CA TYR A 49 -24.01 47.21 -30.15
C TYR A 49 -22.67 47.98 -30.35
N THR A 50 -21.64 47.28 -30.88
CA THR A 50 -20.32 47.71 -31.45
C THR A 50 -19.13 47.93 -30.49
N GLY A 51 -17.85 47.69 -30.86
CA GLY A 51 -17.30 47.02 -32.06
C GLY A 51 -15.76 47.18 -32.26
N ILE A 52 -15.17 46.42 -33.21
CA ILE A 52 -13.79 46.45 -33.77
C ILE A 52 -12.70 45.70 -32.93
N THR A 53 -12.05 44.58 -33.32
CA THR A 53 -11.21 44.06 -34.47
C THR A 53 -9.71 44.43 -34.52
N ASP A 54 -8.86 43.40 -34.43
CA ASP A 54 -7.56 43.11 -35.10
C ASP A 54 -6.26 43.98 -35.00
N ALA A 55 -5.26 43.37 -34.32
CA ALA A 55 -4.00 42.83 -34.91
C ALA A 55 -2.61 43.56 -34.86
N ASN A 56 -1.60 42.69 -34.67
CA ASN A 56 -0.18 42.72 -35.15
C ASN A 56 0.96 43.54 -34.48
N LYS A 57 1.86 42.77 -33.83
CA LYS A 57 3.34 42.64 -34.04
C LYS A 57 4.33 43.83 -33.94
N ILE A 58 5.27 43.66 -32.99
CA ILE A 58 6.76 43.63 -33.13
C ILE A 58 7.48 44.78 -33.90
N ILE A 59 8.37 45.50 -33.21
CA ILE A 59 9.81 45.76 -33.55
C ILE A 59 10.53 46.35 -32.32
N ALA A 60 11.87 46.48 -32.34
CA ALA A 60 12.72 46.75 -31.17
C ALA A 60 13.72 47.92 -31.36
N GLU A 61 14.49 48.20 -30.30
CA GLU A 61 15.76 48.98 -30.24
C GLU A 61 15.75 50.49 -30.55
N SER A 62 15.88 51.33 -29.51
CA SER A 62 17.05 52.22 -29.28
C SER A 62 16.89 53.13 -28.04
N ASN A 63 18.01 53.69 -27.55
CA ASN A 63 18.16 54.58 -26.39
C ASN A 63 18.41 56.05 -26.90
N PRO A 64 18.47 57.16 -26.11
CA PRO A 64 18.85 57.21 -24.68
C PRO A 64 18.20 58.31 -23.76
N GLU A 65 18.69 58.33 -22.52
CA GLU A 65 18.82 59.45 -21.53
C GLU A 65 17.61 60.04 -20.74
N ILE A 66 17.65 59.74 -19.42
CA ILE A 66 17.55 60.64 -18.25
C ILE A 66 16.31 61.56 -18.10
N GLN A 67 15.45 61.20 -17.12
CA GLN A 67 15.13 62.10 -16.00
C GLN A 67 14.73 61.32 -14.74
N GLU A 68 14.94 61.90 -13.56
CA GLU A 68 14.68 61.25 -12.25
C GLU A 68 13.22 61.33 -11.82
N THR A 69 12.74 60.40 -10.98
CA THR A 69 12.19 60.73 -9.65
C THR A 69 11.80 59.51 -8.79
N ASN A 70 12.09 59.61 -7.49
CA ASN A 70 11.36 59.07 -6.34
C ASN A 70 10.79 57.62 -6.34
N LEU A 71 11.40 56.74 -5.53
CA LEU A 71 10.67 56.02 -4.46
C LEU A 71 11.63 55.50 -3.36
N LYS A 72 11.08 55.15 -2.19
CA LYS A 72 11.82 55.11 -0.90
C LYS A 72 12.41 53.73 -0.53
N PRO A 73 13.59 53.67 0.12
CA PRO A 73 14.13 52.44 0.71
C PRO A 73 13.54 52.13 2.10
N SER A 74 13.75 50.89 2.57
CA SER A 74 13.24 50.33 3.83
C SER A 74 14.00 50.80 5.09
N PRO A 75 13.34 50.90 6.26
CA PRO A 75 14.02 51.20 7.52
C PRO A 75 14.75 49.98 8.11
N THR A 76 15.96 50.20 8.60
CA THR A 76 16.76 49.20 9.35
C THR A 76 16.63 49.44 10.87
N TYR A 77 16.90 48.42 11.68
CA TYR A 77 16.82 48.48 13.15
C TYR A 77 17.68 49.59 13.76
N GLY A 78 17.16 50.29 14.77
CA GLY A 78 17.83 51.37 15.49
C GLY A 78 17.58 51.36 17.00
N SER A 79 18.66 51.58 17.76
CA SER A 79 18.74 51.61 19.23
C SER A 79 17.64 52.41 19.96
N PHE A 80 17.08 51.84 21.04
CA PHE A 80 16.32 52.59 22.04
C PHE A 80 17.22 53.14 23.16
N LYS A 81 16.97 54.39 23.58
CA LYS A 81 17.51 55.03 24.78
C LYS A 81 16.38 55.59 25.65
N ASN A 82 16.67 55.76 26.93
CA ASN A 82 15.69 56.09 27.98
C ASN A 82 14.97 57.44 27.75
N VAL A 83 13.66 57.45 28.02
CA VAL A 83 12.91 58.60 28.54
C VAL A 83 12.06 58.08 29.72
N ALA A 84 11.86 58.89 30.75
CA ALA A 84 11.33 58.43 32.05
C ALA A 84 9.99 59.10 32.46
N ARG A 85 9.28 58.42 33.36
CA ARG A 85 8.13 58.90 34.17
C ARG A 85 6.89 59.43 33.43
N SER A 86 5.77 58.76 33.69
CA SER A 86 4.84 59.31 34.70
C SER A 86 4.30 58.16 35.56
N THR A 87 3.84 58.46 36.78
CA THR A 87 3.46 57.44 37.78
C THR A 87 2.04 57.70 38.30
N SER A 88 1.12 56.79 38.00
CA SER A 88 -0.20 56.73 38.63
C SER A 88 -0.22 55.61 39.67
N VAL A 89 -0.23 55.97 40.95
CA VAL A 89 -0.34 55.00 42.06
C VAL A 89 -1.80 54.58 42.21
N VAL A 90 -2.07 53.28 42.16
CA VAL A 90 -3.31 52.67 42.69
C VAL A 90 -2.89 51.60 43.69
N THR A 91 -3.45 51.69 44.89
CA THR A 91 -3.02 50.88 46.05
C THR A 91 -3.34 49.40 45.85
N ILE A 92 -2.31 48.55 45.85
CA ILE A 92 -2.49 47.11 46.03
C ILE A 92 -2.70 46.86 47.52
N GLY A 93 -3.91 46.42 47.89
CA GLY A 93 -4.17 45.92 49.23
C GLY A 93 -3.38 44.63 49.48
N SER A 94 -2.69 44.55 50.62
CA SER A 94 -1.96 43.36 51.03
C SER A 94 -2.93 42.27 51.49
N ASP A 95 -2.99 41.14 50.78
CA ASP A 95 -3.58 39.91 51.30
C ASP A 95 -2.65 38.72 51.00
N HIS A 96 -1.85 38.35 52.00
CA HIS A 96 -0.89 37.23 51.90
C HIS A 96 -1.64 35.89 51.99
N THR A 97 -2.16 35.43 50.86
CA THR A 97 -2.57 34.04 50.71
C THR A 97 -1.47 33.25 50.00
N ASP A 98 -0.67 32.51 50.78
CA ASP A 98 0.35 31.58 50.28
C ASP A 98 -0.27 30.40 49.54
N ARG A 99 -0.72 30.66 48.30
CA ARG A 99 -0.93 29.59 47.32
C ARG A 99 0.43 29.04 46.92
N ASN A 100 0.83 27.98 47.63
CA ASN A 100 1.69 26.95 47.09
C ASN A 100 1.01 26.28 45.88
N ASP A 101 0.93 27.01 44.77
CA ASP A 101 0.66 26.44 43.46
C ASP A 101 1.85 25.53 43.14
N HIS A 102 1.72 24.26 43.55
CA HIS A 102 2.63 23.20 43.16
C HIS A 102 2.68 23.18 41.63
N VAL A 103 3.74 23.78 41.06
CA VAL A 103 4.06 23.74 39.64
C VAL A 103 4.25 22.28 39.26
N LYS A 104 3.15 21.63 38.84
CA LYS A 104 3.13 20.25 38.38
C LYS A 104 4.17 20.18 37.26
N PRO A 105 5.23 19.35 37.40
CA PRO A 105 6.37 19.42 36.50
C PRO A 105 5.88 19.22 35.08
N GLU A 106 6.02 20.26 34.25
CA GLU A 106 5.45 20.28 32.91
C GLU A 106 5.87 19.03 32.16
N SER A 107 4.90 18.34 31.57
CA SER A 107 5.25 17.17 30.79
C SER A 107 5.98 17.63 29.53
N PRO A 108 7.13 17.03 29.17
CA PRO A 108 7.79 17.29 27.89
C PRO A 108 7.01 16.71 26.69
N TYR A 109 5.79 16.21 26.93
CA TYR A 109 4.88 15.64 25.98
C TYR A 109 3.56 16.43 25.98
N LEU A 110 2.95 16.54 24.80
CA LEU A 110 1.78 17.36 24.55
C LEU A 110 0.50 16.76 25.20
N SER A 111 -0.59 17.51 25.13
CA SER A 111 -1.93 17.11 25.61
C SER A 111 -2.00 16.72 27.10
N GLY A 112 -1.11 17.27 27.95
CA GLY A 112 -1.12 17.07 29.40
C GLY A 112 -0.77 15.63 29.85
N VAL A 113 -0.21 14.81 28.96
CA VAL A 113 0.04 13.39 29.24
C VAL A 113 1.29 13.23 30.10
N SER A 114 1.12 12.75 31.35
CA SER A 114 2.22 12.44 32.28
C SER A 114 3.26 11.50 31.66
N LYS A 115 4.56 11.71 31.96
CA LYS A 115 5.70 10.93 31.44
C LYS A 115 5.48 9.40 31.53
N LYS A 116 4.91 8.89 32.63
CA LYS A 116 4.59 7.46 32.78
C LYS A 116 3.52 7.00 31.77
N ARG A 117 2.43 7.77 31.63
CA ARG A 117 1.33 7.49 30.69
C ARG A 117 1.82 7.56 29.24
N PHE A 118 2.67 8.53 28.90
CA PHE A 118 3.27 8.64 27.57
C PHE A 118 4.04 7.37 27.19
N TRP A 119 4.94 6.89 28.05
CA TRP A 119 5.75 5.70 27.72
C TRP A 119 4.90 4.43 27.55
N VAL A 120 3.80 4.27 28.32
CA VAL A 120 2.87 3.15 28.11
C VAL A 120 2.12 3.27 26.78
N ILE A 121 1.66 4.46 26.38
CA ILE A 121 1.09 4.68 25.03
C ILE A 121 2.14 4.34 23.96
N PHE A 122 3.35 4.87 24.10
CA PHE A 122 4.41 4.73 23.11
C PHE A 122 4.83 3.27 22.92
N ILE A 123 5.08 2.52 24.00
CA ILE A 123 5.41 1.08 23.93
C ILE A 123 4.26 0.29 23.29
N MET A 124 3.02 0.53 23.71
CA MET A 124 1.85 -0.15 23.13
C MET A 124 1.69 0.16 21.63
N ILE A 125 1.92 1.40 21.20
CA ILE A 125 1.90 1.79 19.79
C ILE A 125 3.05 1.14 19.02
N MET A 126 4.27 1.12 19.56
CA MET A 126 5.41 0.44 18.92
C MET A 126 5.12 -1.06 18.73
N THR A 127 4.54 -1.72 19.73
CA THR A 127 4.17 -3.14 19.65
C THR A 127 3.06 -3.39 18.62
N SER A 128 1.95 -2.64 18.64
CA SER A 128 0.87 -2.86 17.67
C SER A 128 1.29 -2.53 16.23
N TYR A 129 2.11 -1.49 16.06
CA TYR A 129 2.67 -1.10 14.77
C TYR A 129 3.68 -2.14 14.25
N PHE A 130 4.55 -2.67 15.11
CA PHE A 130 5.45 -3.79 14.78
C PHE A 130 4.64 -5.01 14.32
N ILE A 131 3.57 -5.38 15.02
CA ILE A 131 2.73 -6.54 14.65
C ILE A 131 2.00 -6.31 13.32
N ALA A 132 1.47 -5.11 13.07
CA ALA A 132 0.86 -4.79 11.77
C ALA A 132 1.87 -4.87 10.61
N CYS A 133 3.14 -4.52 10.84
CA CYS A 133 4.22 -4.67 9.87
C CYS A 133 4.67 -6.14 9.72
N PHE A 134 4.74 -6.89 10.81
CA PHE A 134 5.00 -8.33 10.83
C PHE A 134 3.95 -9.10 10.00
N ASP A 135 2.66 -8.85 10.24
CA ASP A 135 1.56 -9.49 9.51
C ASP A 135 1.50 -9.10 8.02
N THR A 136 2.09 -7.97 7.64
CA THR A 136 2.21 -7.56 6.23
C THR A 136 3.15 -8.49 5.43
N THR A 137 4.11 -9.13 6.10
CA THR A 137 5.18 -9.93 5.46
C THR A 137 5.31 -11.36 5.96
N ILE A 138 4.62 -11.75 7.03
CA ILE A 138 4.63 -13.12 7.58
C ILE A 138 4.36 -14.18 6.51
N MET A 139 3.44 -13.90 5.60
CA MET A 139 3.06 -14.82 4.52
C MET A 139 4.08 -14.91 3.37
N ALA A 140 5.15 -14.12 3.39
CA ALA A 140 6.11 -14.05 2.28
C ALA A 140 6.68 -15.45 1.96
N SER A 141 7.12 -16.19 2.97
CA SER A 141 7.67 -17.54 2.80
C SER A 141 6.66 -18.67 3.01
N SER A 142 5.57 -18.47 3.74
CA SER A 142 4.58 -19.53 4.06
C SER A 142 3.43 -19.66 3.05
N HIS A 143 3.18 -18.67 2.18
CA HIS A 143 2.05 -18.74 1.25
C HIS A 143 1.99 -20.00 0.35
N PRO A 144 3.09 -20.64 -0.10
CA PRO A 144 2.99 -21.87 -0.89
C PRO A 144 2.50 -23.07 -0.06
N VAL A 145 2.87 -23.13 1.22
CA VAL A 145 2.38 -24.13 2.20
C VAL A 145 0.90 -23.91 2.48
N ILE A 146 0.50 -22.69 2.84
CA ILE A 146 -0.90 -22.36 3.19
C ILE A 146 -1.85 -22.62 2.01
N THR A 147 -1.41 -22.31 0.79
CA THR A 147 -2.21 -22.52 -0.42
C THR A 147 -2.27 -23.99 -0.85
N SER A 148 -1.20 -24.76 -0.58
CA SER A 148 -1.18 -26.22 -0.76
C SER A 148 -2.12 -26.93 0.22
N TYR A 149 -2.12 -26.52 1.49
CA TYR A 149 -3.02 -27.01 2.54
C TYR A 149 -4.51 -26.83 2.19
N PHE A 150 -4.87 -25.73 1.52
CA PHE A 150 -6.23 -25.50 1.03
C PHE A 150 -6.49 -26.02 -0.40
N HIS A 151 -5.55 -26.77 -0.99
CA HIS A 151 -5.61 -27.26 -2.37
C HIS A 151 -5.94 -26.16 -3.41
N SER A 152 -5.44 -24.95 -3.18
CA SER A 152 -5.66 -23.78 -4.04
C SER A 152 -4.41 -22.91 -4.17
N SER A 153 -3.29 -23.52 -4.56
CA SER A 153 -2.05 -22.84 -5.01
C SER A 153 -2.34 -21.79 -6.09
N ASN A 154 -3.34 -22.05 -6.94
CA ASN A 154 -3.85 -21.10 -7.93
C ASN A 154 -4.46 -19.79 -7.38
N SER A 155 -4.77 -19.72 -6.08
CA SER A 155 -5.29 -18.49 -5.43
C SER A 155 -4.22 -17.72 -4.66
N ALA A 156 -2.96 -18.12 -4.69
CA ALA A 156 -1.90 -17.61 -3.80
C ALA A 156 -1.75 -16.08 -3.76
N SER A 157 -1.90 -15.40 -4.90
CA SER A 157 -1.76 -13.94 -4.99
C SER A 157 -2.79 -13.18 -4.15
N TRP A 158 -3.99 -13.72 -3.96
CA TRP A 158 -5.06 -13.11 -3.16
C TRP A 158 -4.67 -12.87 -1.71
N LEU A 159 -3.81 -13.71 -1.15
CA LEU A 159 -3.40 -13.67 0.26
C LEU A 159 -2.59 -12.41 0.58
N SER A 160 -1.79 -11.94 -0.38
CA SER A 160 -1.04 -10.70 -0.29
C SER A 160 -1.82 -9.51 -0.85
N THR A 161 -2.48 -9.65 -2.02
CA THR A 161 -3.18 -8.50 -2.64
C THR A 161 -4.36 -8.03 -1.80
N ALA A 162 -5.19 -8.92 -1.26
CA ALA A 162 -6.36 -8.52 -0.47
C ALA A 162 -5.96 -7.73 0.79
N PHE A 163 -4.94 -8.19 1.51
CA PHE A 163 -4.40 -7.49 2.68
C PHE A 163 -3.78 -6.12 2.30
N MET A 164 -2.90 -6.08 1.28
CA MET A 164 -2.19 -4.85 0.92
C MET A 164 -3.13 -3.78 0.34
N LEU A 165 -4.17 -4.22 -0.38
CA LEU A 165 -5.18 -3.36 -1.00
C LEU A 165 -6.07 -2.69 0.06
N THR A 166 -6.63 -3.44 1.01
CA THR A 166 -7.43 -2.84 2.09
C THR A 166 -6.56 -2.05 3.06
N SER A 167 -5.34 -2.52 3.38
CA SER A 167 -4.40 -1.75 4.19
C SER A 167 -4.10 -0.39 3.58
N THR A 168 -3.80 -0.31 2.29
CA THR A 168 -3.51 0.98 1.64
C THR A 168 -4.80 1.80 1.45
N GLY A 169 -5.87 1.20 0.95
CA GLY A 169 -7.11 1.91 0.60
C GLY A 169 -7.81 2.57 1.78
N PHE A 170 -7.72 1.97 2.98
CA PHE A 170 -8.35 2.51 4.19
C PHE A 170 -7.44 3.43 5.02
N GLN A 171 -6.12 3.48 4.79
CA GLN A 171 -5.22 4.43 5.49
C GLN A 171 -5.72 5.89 5.45
N PRO A 172 -6.11 6.47 4.28
CA PRO A 172 -6.60 7.84 4.21
C PRO A 172 -7.93 8.06 4.96
N LEU A 173 -8.83 7.06 4.93
CA LEU A 173 -10.10 7.10 5.65
C LEU A 173 -9.88 7.15 7.17
N PHE A 174 -8.93 6.38 7.69
CA PHE A 174 -8.54 6.43 9.10
C PHE A 174 -7.93 7.78 9.50
N GLY A 175 -7.13 8.38 8.63
CA GLY A 175 -6.62 9.74 8.81
C GLY A 175 -7.73 10.76 9.01
N GLY A 176 -8.58 10.97 8.00
CA GLY A 176 -9.66 11.97 8.03
C GLY A 176 -10.73 11.70 9.10
N LEU A 177 -11.05 10.44 9.37
CA LEU A 177 -11.95 10.08 10.48
C LEU A 177 -11.36 10.50 11.84
N SER A 178 -10.04 10.38 12.02
CA SER A 178 -9.38 10.73 13.28
C SER A 178 -9.27 12.23 13.55
N ASP A 179 -9.25 13.07 12.52
CA ASP A 179 -9.40 14.53 12.67
C ASP A 179 -10.83 14.92 13.08
N THR A 180 -11.80 14.00 12.92
CA THR A 180 -13.22 14.22 13.24
C THR A 180 -13.60 13.75 14.64
N ILE A 181 -13.31 12.48 14.97
CA ILE A 181 -13.77 11.83 16.21
C ILE A 181 -12.66 11.64 17.26
N GLY A 182 -11.54 12.33 17.07
CA GLY A 182 -10.34 12.22 17.90
C GLY A 182 -9.59 10.91 17.66
N ARG A 183 -8.39 10.78 18.23
CA ARG A 183 -7.48 9.67 17.88
C ARG A 183 -7.82 8.33 18.55
N ARG A 184 -8.52 8.31 19.69
CA ARG A 184 -8.83 7.06 20.43
C ARG A 184 -9.78 6.15 19.66
N ARG A 185 -10.90 6.68 19.13
CA ARG A 185 -11.96 5.87 18.52
C ARG A 185 -11.51 5.12 17.24
N PRO A 186 -10.82 5.74 16.26
CA PRO A 186 -10.36 5.04 15.07
C PRO A 186 -9.26 4.04 15.38
N TYR A 187 -8.34 4.35 16.31
CA TYR A 187 -7.33 3.38 16.76
C TYR A 187 -7.97 2.14 17.38
N MET A 188 -8.91 2.32 18.32
CA MET A 188 -9.66 1.20 18.94
C MET A 188 -10.37 0.33 17.88
N PHE A 189 -11.08 0.94 16.94
CA PHE A 189 -11.75 0.23 15.84
C PHE A 189 -10.74 -0.55 14.98
N SER A 190 -9.61 0.07 14.63
CA SER A 190 -8.54 -0.56 13.83
C SER A 190 -7.98 -1.81 14.51
N ILE A 191 -7.63 -1.70 15.80
CA ILE A 191 -6.99 -2.80 16.53
C ILE A 191 -7.99 -3.90 16.92
N SER A 192 -9.26 -3.58 17.17
CA SER A 192 -10.31 -4.59 17.36
C SER A 192 -10.62 -5.36 16.07
N ILE A 193 -10.70 -4.70 14.91
CA ILE A 193 -10.85 -5.40 13.63
C ILE A 193 -9.61 -6.26 13.34
N PHE A 194 -8.40 -5.73 13.53
CA PHE A 194 -7.17 -6.49 13.32
C PHE A 194 -7.14 -7.75 14.20
N LEU A 195 -7.50 -7.63 15.49
CA LEU A 195 -7.60 -8.76 16.42
C LEU A 195 -8.59 -9.83 15.93
N MET A 196 -9.83 -9.43 15.60
CA MET A 196 -10.88 -10.34 15.15
C MET A 196 -10.52 -11.02 13.82
N ALA A 197 -9.93 -10.28 12.88
CA ALA A 197 -9.50 -10.78 11.59
C ALA A 197 -8.31 -11.75 11.71
N THR A 198 -7.37 -11.50 12.61
CA THR A 198 -6.23 -12.39 12.88
C THR A 198 -6.69 -13.69 13.57
N ILE A 199 -7.68 -13.63 14.46
CA ILE A 199 -8.36 -14.83 15.00
C ILE A 199 -9.06 -15.60 13.87
N TRP A 200 -9.77 -14.92 12.97
CA TRP A 200 -10.41 -15.55 11.81
C TRP A 200 -9.37 -16.17 10.86
N CYS A 201 -8.20 -15.55 10.65
CA CYS A 201 -7.09 -16.12 9.88
C CYS A 201 -6.60 -17.44 10.48
N ALA A 202 -6.40 -17.49 11.81
CA ALA A 202 -6.00 -18.72 12.50
C ALA A 202 -7.06 -19.83 12.41
N LEU A 203 -8.35 -19.48 12.46
CA LEU A 203 -9.49 -20.41 12.46
C LEU A 203 -10.05 -20.71 11.06
N ALA A 204 -9.42 -20.25 9.99
CA ALA A 204 -9.98 -20.37 8.64
C ALA A 204 -10.10 -21.84 8.18
N GLY A 205 -11.31 -22.20 7.73
CA GLY A 205 -11.64 -23.54 7.20
C GLY A 205 -11.66 -23.64 5.68
N SER A 206 -11.51 -22.53 4.93
CA SER A 206 -11.44 -22.53 3.46
C SER A 206 -10.65 -21.34 2.92
N MET A 207 -10.07 -21.49 1.72
CA MET A 207 -9.30 -20.44 1.03
C MET A 207 -10.09 -19.12 0.92
N THR A 208 -11.36 -19.18 0.51
CA THR A 208 -12.20 -17.97 0.36
C THR A 208 -12.43 -17.27 1.70
N SER A 209 -12.71 -18.03 2.76
CA SER A 209 -12.88 -17.50 4.12
C SER A 209 -11.59 -16.85 4.63
N PHE A 210 -10.45 -17.48 4.33
CA PHE A 210 -9.12 -16.98 4.66
C PHE A 210 -8.77 -15.68 3.89
N ILE A 211 -9.10 -15.58 2.59
CA ILE A 211 -8.91 -14.35 1.80
C ILE A 211 -9.73 -13.19 2.37
N PHE A 212 -10.99 -13.43 2.77
CA PHE A 212 -11.80 -12.41 3.46
C PHE A 212 -11.20 -12.01 4.82
N ALA A 213 -10.69 -12.97 5.60
CA ALA A 213 -9.98 -12.68 6.85
C ALA A 213 -8.72 -11.83 6.60
N ARG A 214 -7.90 -12.14 5.57
CA ARG A 214 -6.74 -11.31 5.16
C ARG A 214 -7.14 -9.91 4.72
N ALA A 215 -8.27 -9.74 4.02
CA ALA A 215 -8.79 -8.42 3.66
C ALA A 215 -9.16 -7.59 4.91
N MET A 216 -9.76 -8.22 5.93
CA MET A 216 -10.09 -7.56 7.21
C MET A 216 -8.83 -7.28 8.05
N CYS A 217 -7.83 -8.16 8.05
CA CYS A 217 -6.53 -7.90 8.66
C CYS A 217 -5.88 -6.67 8.01
N GLY A 218 -5.93 -6.56 6.69
CA GLY A 218 -5.39 -5.41 5.96
C GLY A 218 -6.05 -4.10 6.40
N LEU A 219 -7.38 -4.05 6.46
CA LEU A 219 -8.14 -2.87 6.92
C LEU A 219 -7.70 -2.46 8.34
N GLY A 220 -7.63 -3.41 9.28
CA GLY A 220 -7.18 -3.16 10.65
C GLY A 220 -5.72 -2.71 10.72
N ALA A 221 -4.82 -3.35 9.98
CA ALA A 221 -3.40 -3.03 9.93
C ALA A 221 -3.13 -1.63 9.34
N GLY A 222 -3.82 -1.26 8.25
CA GLY A 222 -3.74 0.08 7.66
C GLY A 222 -4.20 1.18 8.62
N GLY A 223 -5.26 0.90 9.38
CA GLY A 223 -5.72 1.76 10.47
C GLY A 223 -4.72 1.90 11.61
N ILE A 224 -4.15 0.78 12.10
CA ILE A 224 -3.07 0.79 13.11
C ILE A 224 -1.88 1.61 12.59
N ILE A 225 -1.37 1.32 11.39
CA ILE A 225 -0.21 2.00 10.80
C ILE A 225 -0.44 3.51 10.72
N THR A 226 -1.59 3.94 10.21
CA THR A 226 -1.98 5.36 10.16
C THR A 226 -2.02 5.97 11.55
N MET A 227 -2.86 5.40 12.44
CA MET A 227 -3.17 6.00 13.73
C MET A 227 -1.98 6.05 14.67
N SER A 228 -1.08 5.07 14.61
CA SER A 228 0.18 5.05 15.34
C SER A 228 1.06 6.26 15.00
N THR A 229 1.22 6.59 13.71
CA THR A 229 2.02 7.76 13.29
C THR A 229 1.38 9.09 13.67
N ILE A 230 0.06 9.18 13.63
CA ILE A 230 -0.71 10.38 14.02
C ILE A 230 -0.66 10.59 15.53
N ILE A 231 -0.94 9.56 16.35
CA ILE A 231 -0.94 9.67 17.82
C ILE A 231 0.44 10.04 18.36
N ILE A 232 1.51 9.44 17.84
CA ILE A 232 2.87 9.82 18.22
C ILE A 232 3.17 11.26 17.79
N SER A 233 2.72 11.67 16.61
CA SER A 233 2.90 13.06 16.15
C SER A 233 2.18 14.07 17.06
N ASP A 234 0.95 13.78 17.49
CA ASP A 234 0.16 14.66 18.36
C ASP A 234 0.68 14.70 19.81
N LEU A 235 1.34 13.65 20.30
CA LEU A 235 1.92 13.60 21.65
C LEU A 235 3.35 14.15 21.74
N VAL A 236 4.12 14.10 20.65
CA VAL A 236 5.56 14.42 20.65
C VAL A 236 5.83 15.81 20.06
N PRO A 237 6.44 16.75 20.81
CA PRO A 237 6.80 18.07 20.30
C PRO A 237 7.70 17.99 19.07
N ILE A 238 7.45 18.88 18.09
CA ILE A 238 8.15 18.91 16.79
C ILE A 238 9.68 18.89 16.95
N LYS A 239 10.22 19.60 17.95
CA LYS A 239 11.66 19.66 18.29
C LYS A 239 12.33 18.29 18.48
N ILE A 240 11.60 17.28 18.95
CA ILE A 240 12.10 15.92 19.21
C ILE A 240 11.40 14.84 18.36
N ARG A 241 10.37 15.21 17.57
CA ARG A 241 9.56 14.27 16.77
C ARG A 241 10.38 13.40 15.81
N GLY A 242 11.52 13.90 15.32
CA GLY A 242 12.44 13.14 14.46
C GLY A 242 12.97 11.85 15.12
N ILE A 243 13.28 11.87 16.42
CA ILE A 243 13.76 10.68 17.16
C ILE A 243 12.65 9.62 17.25
N TYR A 244 11.41 10.04 17.51
CA TYR A 244 10.27 9.14 17.60
C TYR A 244 9.83 8.59 16.24
N GLN A 245 9.99 9.35 15.17
CA GLN A 245 9.85 8.84 13.80
C GLN A 245 10.96 7.84 13.43
N SER A 246 12.20 8.01 13.93
CA SER A 246 13.23 6.98 13.81
C SER A 246 12.84 5.68 14.52
N TYR A 247 12.23 5.74 15.72
CA TYR A 247 11.72 4.54 16.39
C TYR A 247 10.57 3.87 15.63
N ILE A 248 9.64 4.64 15.05
CA ILE A 248 8.59 4.11 14.14
C ILE A 248 9.24 3.36 12.97
N ASN A 249 10.25 3.95 12.32
CA ASN A 249 10.95 3.33 11.20
C ASN A 249 11.73 2.07 11.59
N VAL A 250 12.29 2.01 12.80
CA VAL A 250 12.90 0.78 13.35
C VAL A 250 11.84 -0.29 13.59
N ALA A 251 10.68 0.05 14.17
CA ALA A 251 9.58 -0.88 14.36
C ALA A 251 9.01 -1.40 13.02
N PHE A 252 8.93 -0.54 12.00
CA PHE A 252 8.55 -0.92 10.62
C PHE A 252 9.53 -1.96 10.07
N GLY A 253 10.83 -1.63 10.02
CA GLY A 253 11.87 -2.47 9.46
C GLY A 253 12.03 -3.80 10.20
N ALA A 254 12.00 -3.76 11.54
CA ALA A 254 12.10 -4.96 12.37
C ALA A 254 10.87 -5.87 12.23
N GLY A 255 9.66 -5.31 12.15
CA GLY A 255 8.43 -6.07 11.90
C GLY A 255 8.47 -6.76 10.54
N GLN A 256 8.77 -5.99 9.48
CA GLN A 256 8.90 -6.50 8.11
C GLN A 256 9.96 -7.61 7.99
N ALA A 257 11.15 -7.41 8.57
CA ALA A 257 12.21 -8.41 8.53
C ALA A 257 11.86 -9.67 9.33
N SER A 258 11.21 -9.51 10.49
CA SER A 258 10.76 -10.64 11.33
C SER A 258 9.66 -11.45 10.65
N GLY A 259 8.75 -10.81 9.89
CA GLY A 259 7.71 -11.52 9.13
C GLY A 259 8.32 -12.43 8.08
N VAL A 260 9.22 -11.88 7.26
CA VAL A 260 9.99 -12.63 6.24
C VAL A 260 10.81 -13.78 6.85
N ALA A 261 11.44 -13.55 8.02
CA ALA A 261 12.26 -14.55 8.69
C ALA A 261 11.44 -15.70 9.30
N LEU A 262 10.40 -15.37 10.06
CA LEU A 262 9.74 -16.31 10.95
C LEU A 262 8.54 -17.02 10.32
N GLY A 263 7.88 -16.44 9.32
CA GLY A 263 6.65 -17.02 8.76
C GLY A 263 6.83 -18.46 8.27
N GLY A 264 7.87 -18.70 7.45
CA GLY A 264 8.20 -20.04 6.96
C GLY A 264 8.67 -21.00 8.05
N TRP A 265 9.31 -20.49 9.10
CA TRP A 265 9.70 -21.30 10.26
C TRP A 265 8.49 -21.72 11.10
N ILE A 266 7.55 -20.82 11.37
CA ILE A 266 6.30 -21.15 12.08
C ILE A 266 5.48 -22.15 11.27
N ALA A 267 5.39 -21.95 9.95
CA ALA A 267 4.71 -22.85 9.01
C ALA A 267 5.25 -24.28 9.06
N ASP A 268 6.58 -24.47 8.98
CA ASP A 268 7.22 -25.79 9.02
C ASP A 268 7.19 -26.44 10.42
N SER A 269 7.24 -25.66 11.52
CA SER A 269 7.53 -26.20 12.87
C SER A 269 6.31 -26.42 13.77
N VAL A 270 5.35 -25.49 13.80
CA VAL A 270 4.12 -25.58 14.62
C VAL A 270 2.86 -25.59 13.75
N GLY A 271 3.00 -25.30 12.46
CA GLY A 271 1.91 -25.24 11.49
C GLY A 271 1.38 -23.83 11.27
N TRP A 272 1.07 -23.51 10.02
CA TRP A 272 0.80 -22.15 9.53
C TRP A 272 -0.26 -21.35 10.31
N ARG A 273 -1.22 -22.00 10.97
CA ARG A 273 -2.24 -21.30 11.79
C ARG A 273 -1.63 -20.51 12.96
N TRP A 274 -0.46 -20.93 13.45
CA TRP A 274 0.25 -20.23 14.52
C TRP A 274 0.92 -18.93 14.06
N GLU A 275 1.09 -18.70 12.75
CA GLU A 275 1.52 -17.41 12.20
C GLU A 275 0.59 -16.27 12.65
N PHE A 276 -0.71 -16.56 12.70
CA PHE A 276 -1.73 -15.66 13.22
C PHE A 276 -1.96 -15.87 14.71
N GLY A 277 -1.99 -17.13 15.17
CA GLY A 277 -2.21 -17.49 16.57
C GLY A 277 -1.25 -16.83 17.57
N ILE A 278 0.04 -16.71 17.23
CA ILE A 278 1.05 -16.06 18.09
C ILE A 278 0.84 -14.55 18.25
N GLN A 279 0.19 -13.90 17.28
CA GLN A 279 -0.08 -12.46 17.31
C GLN A 279 -1.26 -12.13 18.24
N VAL A 280 -2.26 -13.02 18.33
CA VAL A 280 -3.54 -12.76 19.02
C VAL A 280 -3.35 -12.29 20.49
N PRO A 281 -2.52 -12.93 21.35
CA PRO A 281 -2.32 -12.45 22.73
C PRO A 281 -1.70 -11.06 22.80
N LEU A 282 -0.76 -10.74 21.90
CA LEU A 282 -0.06 -9.46 21.87
C LEU A 282 -0.98 -8.33 21.37
N VAL A 283 -1.77 -8.60 20.34
CA VAL A 283 -2.78 -7.66 19.83
C VAL A 283 -3.89 -7.44 20.86
N LEU A 284 -4.35 -8.49 21.56
CA LEU A 284 -5.33 -8.38 22.64
C LEU A 284 -4.79 -7.52 23.79
N ALA A 285 -3.56 -7.77 24.25
CA ALA A 285 -2.91 -6.95 25.28
C ALA A 285 -2.79 -5.47 24.86
N CYS A 286 -2.44 -5.22 23.59
CA CYS A 286 -2.42 -3.86 23.04
C CYS A 286 -3.82 -3.23 22.98
N CYS A 287 -4.85 -3.97 22.55
CA CYS A 287 -6.24 -3.51 22.46
C CYS A 287 -6.80 -3.11 23.83
N LEU A 288 -6.59 -3.94 24.85
CA LEU A 288 -6.96 -3.66 26.24
C LEU A 288 -6.20 -2.44 26.79
N THR A 289 -4.90 -2.35 26.51
CA THR A 289 -4.07 -1.19 26.93
C THR A 289 -4.55 0.10 26.27
N SER A 290 -4.90 0.09 24.97
CA SER A 290 -5.40 1.29 24.28
C SER A 290 -6.72 1.79 24.85
N PHE A 291 -7.55 0.88 25.38
CA PHE A 291 -8.80 1.26 26.01
C PHE A 291 -8.57 2.15 27.25
N PHE A 292 -7.64 1.80 28.13
CA PHE A 292 -7.39 2.58 29.36
C PHE A 292 -6.44 3.77 29.16
N VAL A 293 -5.43 3.64 28.30
CA VAL A 293 -4.27 4.55 28.33
C VAL A 293 -4.38 5.71 27.33
N ILE A 294 -5.02 5.55 26.16
CA ILE A 294 -5.15 6.66 25.19
C ILE A 294 -6.14 7.72 25.73
N PRO A 295 -5.80 9.03 25.75
CA PRO A 295 -6.74 10.07 26.19
C PRO A 295 -7.91 10.25 25.21
N GLU A 296 -9.12 10.43 25.74
CA GLU A 296 -10.34 10.61 24.93
C GLU A 296 -10.33 11.86 24.06
N ARG A 297 -9.81 12.97 24.59
CA ARG A 297 -9.75 14.27 23.91
C ARG A 297 -8.50 14.45 23.04
N LEU A 298 -7.68 13.40 22.84
CA LEU A 298 -6.49 13.50 22.00
C LEU A 298 -6.90 13.73 20.53
N GLY A 299 -6.38 14.79 19.93
CA GLY A 299 -6.69 15.21 18.56
C GLY A 299 -8.03 15.96 18.41
N LEU A 300 -8.81 16.16 19.47
CA LEU A 300 -9.99 17.03 19.41
C LEU A 300 -9.59 18.49 19.62
N ALA A 301 -10.02 19.38 18.73
CA ALA A 301 -9.92 20.83 18.96
C ALA A 301 -10.85 21.22 20.12
N SER A 302 -10.32 21.94 21.12
CA SER A 302 -11.03 22.16 22.39
C SER A 302 -12.32 22.98 22.24
N ASP A 303 -12.34 23.95 21.32
CA ASP A 303 -13.36 25.01 21.27
C ASP A 303 -13.95 25.21 19.85
N LYS A 304 -14.00 24.13 19.05
CA LYS A 304 -14.84 24.09 17.85
C LYS A 304 -15.83 22.95 17.98
N GLU A 305 -17.10 23.27 17.72
CA GLU A 305 -18.21 22.34 17.80
C GLU A 305 -17.92 21.06 17.02
N ALA A 306 -18.38 19.93 17.55
CA ALA A 306 -18.36 18.64 16.88
C ALA A 306 -19.39 18.60 15.74
N ASN A 307 -19.19 19.48 14.76
CA ASN A 307 -19.94 19.54 13.52
C ASN A 307 -19.99 18.14 12.92
N ASN A 308 -21.22 17.69 12.61
CA ASN A 308 -21.57 16.30 12.32
C ASN A 308 -20.51 15.57 11.47
N LEU A 309 -20.32 14.26 11.73
CA LEU A 309 -19.45 13.35 10.95
C LEU A 309 -19.45 13.67 9.44
N TRP A 310 -20.64 13.95 8.90
CA TRP A 310 -20.88 14.36 7.52
C TRP A 310 -20.14 15.62 7.04
N GLN A 311 -20.02 16.68 7.85
CA GLN A 311 -19.29 17.89 7.49
C GLN A 311 -17.77 17.66 7.42
N ALA A 312 -17.22 16.85 8.31
CA ALA A 312 -15.80 16.51 8.24
C ALA A 312 -15.50 15.51 7.11
N MET A 313 -16.37 14.53 6.88
CA MET A 313 -16.29 13.66 5.69
C MET A 313 -16.44 14.45 4.38
N LYS A 314 -17.23 15.54 4.34
CA LYS A 314 -17.26 16.48 3.20
C LYS A 314 -15.91 17.15 2.90
N GLY A 315 -14.97 17.16 3.85
CA GLY A 315 -13.60 17.63 3.67
C GLY A 315 -12.62 16.58 3.17
N PHE A 316 -13.07 15.32 2.99
CA PHE A 316 -12.28 14.18 2.53
C PHE A 316 -12.81 13.67 1.18
N ASP A 317 -11.93 13.27 0.28
CA ASP A 317 -12.33 12.72 -1.03
C ASP A 317 -12.77 11.26 -0.95
N PHE A 318 -13.96 11.06 -0.38
CA PHE A 318 -14.57 9.73 -0.28
C PHE A 318 -14.90 9.14 -1.65
N MET A 319 -15.24 9.97 -2.64
CA MET A 319 -15.69 9.49 -3.94
C MET A 319 -14.51 9.09 -4.83
N GLY A 320 -13.46 9.90 -4.92
CA GLY A 320 -12.19 9.54 -5.56
C GLY A 320 -11.53 8.33 -4.90
N SER A 321 -11.42 8.32 -3.56
CA SER A 321 -10.85 7.19 -2.82
C SER A 321 -11.65 5.88 -3.03
N SER A 322 -12.99 5.94 -3.00
CA SER A 322 -13.85 4.78 -3.25
C SER A 322 -13.74 4.27 -4.68
N LEU A 323 -13.75 5.17 -5.68
CA LEU A 323 -13.59 4.81 -7.09
C LEU A 323 -12.21 4.22 -7.38
N LEU A 324 -11.14 4.77 -6.80
CA LEU A 324 -9.78 4.25 -6.92
C LEU A 324 -9.66 2.83 -6.32
N MET A 325 -10.23 2.62 -5.13
CA MET A 325 -10.24 1.32 -4.48
C MET A 325 -11.08 0.30 -5.24
N THR A 326 -12.27 0.69 -5.72
CA THR A 326 -13.15 -0.13 -6.57
C THR A 326 -12.43 -0.53 -7.86
N SER A 327 -11.91 0.45 -8.61
CA SER A 327 -11.15 0.24 -9.84
C SER A 327 -9.98 -0.72 -9.64
N THR A 328 -9.15 -0.47 -8.61
CA THR A 328 -7.99 -1.31 -8.31
C THR A 328 -8.41 -2.73 -7.91
N THR A 329 -9.48 -2.88 -7.13
CA THR A 329 -10.03 -4.19 -6.72
C THR A 329 -10.52 -4.99 -7.94
N PHE A 330 -11.30 -4.37 -8.82
CA PHE A 330 -11.88 -5.06 -9.98
C PHE A 330 -10.85 -5.35 -11.09
N LEU A 331 -9.81 -4.53 -11.23
CA LEU A 331 -8.63 -4.87 -12.05
C LEU A 331 -7.93 -6.13 -11.51
N ILE A 332 -7.63 -6.17 -10.21
CA ILE A 332 -7.01 -7.31 -9.54
C ILE A 332 -7.90 -8.55 -9.66
N LEU A 333 -9.22 -8.40 -9.53
CA LEU A 333 -10.19 -9.48 -9.67
C LEU A 333 -10.23 -10.07 -11.08
N GLY A 334 -10.27 -9.23 -12.12
CA GLY A 334 -10.19 -9.67 -13.51
C GLY A 334 -8.88 -10.42 -13.81
N LEU A 335 -7.73 -9.84 -13.41
CA LEU A 335 -6.40 -10.38 -13.72
C LEU A 335 -6.06 -11.67 -12.96
N ASN A 336 -6.49 -11.84 -11.70
CA ASN A 336 -6.16 -13.06 -10.93
C ASN A 336 -7.12 -14.22 -11.21
N LEU A 337 -8.35 -13.95 -11.68
CA LEU A 337 -9.31 -14.99 -12.07
C LEU A 337 -9.11 -15.46 -13.52
N GLY A 338 -8.85 -14.53 -14.46
CA GLY A 338 -8.80 -14.78 -15.90
C GLY A 338 -7.71 -15.77 -16.32
N GLY A 339 -8.11 -16.85 -17.01
CA GLY A 339 -7.21 -17.90 -17.50
C GLY A 339 -6.61 -18.80 -16.41
N ASN A 340 -6.91 -18.55 -15.14
CA ASN A 340 -6.32 -19.23 -13.98
C ASN A 340 -7.36 -20.06 -13.20
N ILE A 341 -8.41 -19.39 -12.72
CA ILE A 341 -9.52 -19.99 -11.96
C ILE A 341 -10.77 -20.10 -12.84
N TYR A 342 -11.02 -19.09 -13.69
CA TYR A 342 -12.12 -19.07 -14.65
C TYR A 342 -11.59 -18.79 -16.06
N SER A 343 -12.35 -19.21 -17.09
CA SER A 343 -12.12 -18.77 -18.46
C SER A 343 -12.18 -17.23 -18.56
N TRP A 344 -11.41 -16.65 -19.48
CA TRP A 344 -11.52 -15.24 -19.86
C TRP A 344 -12.94 -14.84 -20.31
N THR A 345 -13.70 -15.80 -20.86
CA THR A 345 -15.11 -15.62 -21.25
C THR A 345 -16.11 -15.72 -20.10
N HIS A 346 -15.67 -16.00 -18.87
CA HIS A 346 -16.58 -16.20 -17.74
C HIS A 346 -17.18 -14.87 -17.26
N PRO A 347 -18.50 -14.78 -16.97
CA PRO A 347 -19.16 -13.52 -16.63
C PRO A 347 -18.51 -12.75 -15.48
N ILE A 348 -17.98 -13.42 -14.46
CA ILE A 348 -17.29 -12.75 -13.33
C ILE A 348 -16.02 -12.03 -13.81
N VAL A 349 -15.26 -12.61 -14.75
CA VAL A 349 -14.02 -12.01 -15.28
C VAL A 349 -14.37 -10.80 -16.15
N ILE A 350 -15.34 -10.96 -17.06
CA ILE A 350 -15.81 -9.88 -17.95
C ILE A 350 -16.39 -8.71 -17.12
N SER A 351 -17.32 -8.98 -16.20
CA SER A 351 -17.91 -7.94 -15.35
C SER A 351 -16.86 -7.23 -14.49
N SER A 352 -15.83 -7.93 -14.01
CA SER A 352 -14.73 -7.29 -13.28
C SER A 352 -13.94 -6.32 -14.16
N LEU A 353 -13.56 -6.75 -15.37
CA LEU A 353 -12.85 -5.89 -16.32
C LEU A 353 -13.72 -4.71 -16.79
N VAL A 354 -15.02 -4.91 -16.98
CA VAL A 354 -15.98 -3.83 -17.32
C VAL A 354 -16.13 -2.83 -16.17
N ILE A 355 -16.27 -3.28 -14.92
CA ILE A 355 -16.34 -2.38 -13.77
C ILE A 355 -15.03 -1.59 -13.61
N PHE A 356 -13.87 -2.20 -13.85
CA PHE A 356 -12.60 -1.47 -13.93
C PHE A 356 -12.60 -0.42 -15.05
N LEU A 357 -12.99 -0.79 -16.28
CA LEU A 357 -13.02 0.11 -17.43
C LEU A 357 -14.00 1.29 -17.28
N ILE A 358 -15.03 1.16 -16.43
CA ILE A 358 -15.96 2.26 -16.10
C ILE A 358 -15.45 3.09 -14.91
N SER A 359 -14.99 2.44 -13.84
CA SER A 359 -14.57 3.13 -12.61
C SER A 359 -13.21 3.83 -12.73
N PHE A 360 -12.30 3.38 -13.59
CA PHE A 360 -10.99 4.01 -13.77
C PHE A 360 -11.07 5.37 -14.49
N PRO A 361 -11.81 5.56 -15.60
CA PRO A 361 -12.06 6.90 -16.16
C PRO A 361 -12.93 7.76 -15.25
N LEU A 362 -13.94 7.17 -14.59
CA LEU A 362 -14.81 7.90 -13.66
C LEU A 362 -14.05 8.43 -12.44
N PHE A 363 -13.05 7.69 -11.95
CA PHE A 363 -12.09 8.17 -10.96
C PHE A 363 -11.42 9.47 -11.42
N PHE A 364 -10.75 9.48 -12.58
CA PHE A 364 -10.10 10.69 -13.10
C PHE A 364 -11.08 11.86 -13.33
N TYR A 365 -12.30 11.58 -13.76
CA TYR A 365 -13.35 12.60 -13.91
C TYR A 365 -13.68 13.23 -12.55
N VAL A 366 -14.00 12.42 -11.52
CA VAL A 366 -14.33 12.89 -10.17
C VAL A 366 -13.14 13.62 -9.52
N GLU A 367 -11.94 13.08 -9.63
CA GLU A 367 -10.69 13.66 -9.12
C GLU A 367 -10.41 15.07 -9.68
N SER A 368 -10.88 15.35 -10.91
CA SER A 368 -10.73 16.66 -11.55
C SER A 368 -11.62 17.77 -10.96
N PHE A 369 -12.72 17.40 -10.28
CA PHE A 369 -13.63 18.33 -9.60
C PHE A 369 -13.51 18.29 -8.07
N ALA A 370 -12.74 17.35 -7.51
CA ALA A 370 -12.54 17.23 -6.07
C ALA A 370 -11.85 18.50 -5.50
N ALA A 371 -12.38 19.03 -4.40
CA ALA A 371 -11.81 20.21 -3.73
C ALA A 371 -10.52 19.88 -2.94
N ARG A 372 -10.32 18.61 -2.58
CA ARG A 372 -9.13 18.08 -1.90
C ARG A 372 -8.78 16.68 -2.45
N PRO A 373 -8.32 16.59 -3.71
CA PRO A 373 -8.10 15.32 -4.41
C PRO A 373 -7.06 14.47 -3.67
N ILE A 374 -7.31 13.17 -3.58
CA ILE A 374 -6.40 12.17 -3.01
C ILE A 374 -5.15 11.95 -3.89
N MET A 375 -5.28 12.20 -5.19
CA MET A 375 -4.27 12.09 -6.24
C MET A 375 -4.35 13.31 -7.19
N PRO A 376 -3.86 14.50 -6.79
CA PRO A 376 -4.04 15.72 -7.58
C PRO A 376 -3.44 15.60 -8.99
N LEU A 377 -4.28 15.65 -10.01
CA LEU A 377 -3.90 15.38 -11.40
C LEU A 377 -2.77 16.29 -11.92
N ARG A 378 -2.64 17.50 -11.35
CA ARG A 378 -1.54 18.45 -11.64
C ARG A 378 -0.13 17.93 -11.34
N ILE A 379 -0.02 16.96 -10.41
CA ILE A 379 1.25 16.37 -9.96
C ILE A 379 1.71 15.28 -10.94
N ILE A 380 0.78 14.41 -11.37
CA ILE A 380 1.07 13.24 -12.21
C ILE A 380 1.11 13.55 -13.71
N THR A 381 0.71 14.74 -14.13
CA THR A 381 0.74 15.19 -15.54
C THR A 381 2.01 15.96 -15.91
N LYS A 382 2.64 16.68 -14.97
CA LYS A 382 3.79 17.55 -15.24
C LYS A 382 5.12 16.87 -14.93
N ASN A 383 5.99 16.75 -15.94
CA ASN A 383 7.39 16.36 -15.73
C ASN A 383 8.17 17.47 -14.99
N PRO A 384 9.18 17.13 -14.16
CA PRO A 384 9.69 15.78 -13.88
C PRO A 384 8.89 14.95 -12.87
N ARG A 385 7.93 15.55 -12.14
CA ARG A 385 7.14 14.88 -11.09
C ARG A 385 6.42 13.62 -11.62
N ALA A 386 5.74 13.74 -12.76
CA ALA A 386 5.10 12.64 -13.47
C ALA A 386 6.04 11.43 -13.67
N GLY A 387 7.14 11.61 -14.42
CA GLY A 387 8.07 10.53 -14.74
C GLY A 387 8.72 9.87 -13.51
N LEU A 388 8.96 10.63 -12.43
CA LEU A 388 9.43 10.07 -11.15
C LEU A 388 8.38 9.16 -10.50
N ILE A 389 7.12 9.60 -10.45
CA ILE A 389 6.02 8.85 -9.82
C ILE A 389 5.72 7.56 -10.59
N PHE A 390 5.61 7.65 -11.93
CA PHE A 390 5.40 6.47 -12.78
C PHE A 390 6.56 5.48 -12.68
N ALA A 391 7.82 5.93 -12.76
CA ALA A 391 8.97 5.04 -12.61
C ALA A 391 9.02 4.38 -11.23
N ASN A 392 8.62 5.09 -10.15
CA ASN A 392 8.52 4.51 -8.81
C ASN A 392 7.46 3.40 -8.73
N ALA A 393 6.31 3.59 -9.39
CA ALA A 393 5.27 2.57 -9.50
C ALA A 393 5.74 1.35 -10.32
N THR A 394 6.41 1.55 -11.46
CA THR A 394 7.00 0.45 -12.24
C THR A 394 8.09 -0.29 -11.45
N SER A 395 8.88 0.43 -10.65
CA SER A 395 9.85 -0.17 -9.74
C SER A 395 9.17 -1.05 -8.69
N ALA A 396 8.04 -0.60 -8.12
CA ALA A 396 7.22 -1.40 -7.20
C ALA A 396 6.61 -2.65 -7.86
N VAL A 397 6.14 -2.56 -9.11
CA VAL A 397 5.71 -3.73 -9.91
C VAL A 397 6.82 -4.78 -9.97
N VAL A 398 8.06 -4.36 -10.27
CA VAL A 398 9.23 -5.24 -10.32
C VAL A 398 9.52 -5.90 -8.97
N LEU A 399 9.58 -5.12 -7.88
CA LEU A 399 9.91 -5.63 -6.54
C LEU A 399 8.87 -6.64 -6.05
N SER A 400 7.58 -6.30 -6.12
CA SER A 400 6.52 -7.18 -5.64
C SER A 400 6.34 -8.43 -6.51
N ALA A 401 6.52 -8.34 -7.83
CA ALA A 401 6.53 -9.51 -8.69
C ALA A 401 7.67 -10.48 -8.33
N VAL A 402 8.88 -9.97 -8.10
CA VAL A 402 10.04 -10.78 -7.70
C VAL A 402 9.82 -11.40 -6.32
N ASN A 403 9.51 -10.60 -5.30
CA ASN A 403 9.33 -11.10 -3.93
C ASN A 403 8.18 -12.10 -3.78
N PHE A 404 7.13 -12.02 -4.61
CA PHE A 404 6.05 -13.00 -4.61
C PHE A 404 6.45 -14.35 -5.26
N ASN A 405 7.30 -14.35 -6.30
CA ASN A 405 7.64 -15.57 -7.05
C ASN A 405 8.89 -16.32 -6.56
N ILE A 406 9.84 -15.65 -5.86
CA ILE A 406 11.01 -16.32 -5.26
C ILE A 406 10.64 -17.50 -4.34
N PRO A 407 9.67 -17.40 -3.42
CA PRO A 407 9.41 -18.45 -2.45
C PRO A 407 8.82 -19.70 -3.12
N LEU A 408 8.00 -19.49 -4.15
CA LEU A 408 7.52 -20.54 -5.02
C LEU A 408 8.67 -21.20 -5.82
N PHE A 409 9.67 -20.45 -6.30
CA PHE A 409 10.85 -21.04 -6.92
C PHE A 409 11.62 -21.94 -5.93
N PHE A 410 11.89 -21.47 -4.71
CA PHE A 410 12.61 -22.28 -3.72
C PHE A 410 11.82 -23.53 -3.29
N GLN A 411 10.50 -23.45 -3.13
CA GLN A 411 9.69 -24.54 -2.60
C GLN A 411 9.19 -25.51 -3.69
N ALA A 412 8.79 -25.02 -4.87
CA ALA A 412 8.28 -25.86 -5.95
C ALA A 412 9.38 -26.34 -6.92
N VAL A 413 10.46 -25.57 -7.15
CA VAL A 413 11.55 -25.96 -8.09
C VAL A 413 12.80 -26.48 -7.38
N MET A 414 13.22 -25.84 -6.29
CA MET A 414 14.36 -26.34 -5.49
C MET A 414 13.96 -27.30 -4.36
N LEU A 415 12.66 -27.58 -4.18
CA LEU A 415 12.09 -28.50 -3.17
C LEU A 415 12.53 -28.18 -1.72
N GLN A 416 12.87 -26.93 -1.43
CA GLN A 416 13.27 -26.46 -0.10
C GLN A 416 12.05 -26.32 0.84
N SER A 417 12.31 -26.31 2.14
CA SER A 417 11.29 -26.01 3.16
C SER A 417 10.94 -24.52 3.20
N ALA A 418 9.81 -24.16 3.81
CA ALA A 418 9.40 -22.75 3.92
C ALA A 418 10.38 -21.94 4.79
N THR A 419 10.97 -22.57 5.82
CA THR A 419 12.06 -22.01 6.64
C THR A 419 13.23 -21.58 5.78
N ASN A 420 13.79 -22.49 4.98
CA ASN A 420 14.95 -22.18 4.12
C ASN A 420 14.59 -21.14 3.06
N SER A 421 13.38 -21.23 2.49
CA SER A 421 12.84 -20.21 1.59
C SER A 421 12.75 -18.83 2.23
N GLY A 422 12.38 -18.72 3.52
CA GLY A 422 12.31 -17.46 4.26
C GLY A 422 13.69 -16.90 4.62
N LEU A 423 14.61 -17.75 5.09
CA LEU A 423 16.00 -17.37 5.35
C LEU A 423 16.69 -16.81 4.10
N ASN A 424 16.43 -17.40 2.92
CA ASN A 424 16.97 -16.91 1.64
C ASN A 424 16.44 -15.51 1.24
N LEU A 425 15.28 -15.06 1.75
CA LEU A 425 14.76 -13.71 1.52
C LEU A 425 15.41 -12.64 2.41
N LEU A 426 16.12 -13.04 3.48
CA LEU A 426 16.78 -12.10 4.38
C LEU A 426 17.97 -11.40 3.73
N ALA A 427 18.81 -12.12 2.97
CA ALA A 427 19.95 -11.51 2.28
C ALA A 427 19.52 -10.41 1.27
N PRO A 428 18.51 -10.62 0.40
CA PRO A 428 17.88 -9.55 -0.37
C PRO A 428 17.36 -8.40 0.50
N SER A 429 16.59 -8.68 1.56
CA SER A 429 16.00 -7.64 2.42
C SER A 429 17.04 -6.77 3.14
N ILE A 430 18.11 -7.38 3.62
CA ILE A 430 19.27 -6.72 4.24
C ILE A 430 20.02 -5.88 3.18
N SER A 431 20.21 -6.42 1.97
CA SER A 431 20.90 -5.71 0.89
C SER A 431 20.15 -4.45 0.41
N ALA A 432 18.81 -4.50 0.32
CA ALA A 432 17.97 -3.31 0.07
C ALA A 432 18.13 -2.25 1.18
N SER A 433 18.20 -2.70 2.44
CA SER A 433 18.32 -1.82 3.61
C SER A 433 19.66 -1.08 3.63
N PHE A 434 20.78 -1.81 3.41
CA PHE A 434 22.10 -1.18 3.29
C PHE A 434 22.18 -0.24 2.08
N ALA A 435 21.61 -0.61 0.93
CA ALA A 435 21.55 0.26 -0.24
C ALA A 435 20.75 1.55 0.04
N GLY A 436 19.60 1.45 0.71
CA GLY A 436 18.75 2.60 1.05
C GLY A 436 19.35 3.54 2.10
N VAL A 437 20.09 3.02 3.08
CA VAL A 437 20.87 3.85 4.01
C VAL A 437 22.06 4.49 3.30
N GLY A 438 22.83 3.70 2.54
CA GLY A 438 24.00 4.16 1.80
C GLY A 438 23.67 5.26 0.80
N VAL A 439 22.56 5.14 0.06
CA VAL A 439 22.16 6.16 -0.92
C VAL A 439 21.81 7.50 -0.26
N GLY A 440 21.28 7.51 0.96
CA GLY A 440 21.03 8.75 1.71
C GLY A 440 22.32 9.54 1.98
N PHE A 441 23.37 8.86 2.46
CA PHE A 441 24.69 9.46 2.65
C PHE A 441 25.34 9.88 1.32
N LEU A 442 25.26 9.01 0.29
CA LEU A 442 25.85 9.29 -1.03
C LEU A 442 25.16 10.45 -1.76
N ILE A 443 23.83 10.61 -1.64
CA ILE A 443 23.11 11.80 -2.15
C ILE A 443 23.56 13.06 -1.41
N THR A 444 23.70 12.99 -0.08
CA THR A 444 24.11 14.13 0.75
C THR A 444 25.52 14.61 0.38
N TRP A 445 26.45 13.68 0.14
CA TRP A 445 27.82 13.98 -0.27
C TRP A 445 27.94 14.42 -1.75
N THR A 446 27.41 13.63 -2.70
CA THR A 446 27.57 13.89 -4.14
C THR A 446 26.64 14.98 -4.68
N LYS A 447 25.50 15.24 -4.02
CA LYS A 447 24.41 16.12 -4.50
C LYS A 447 23.76 15.68 -5.83
N HIS A 448 23.96 14.44 -6.27
CA HIS A 448 23.55 13.90 -7.58
C HIS A 448 22.40 12.88 -7.49
N LEU A 449 21.15 13.37 -7.49
CA LEU A 449 19.95 12.51 -7.42
C LEU A 449 19.80 11.56 -8.63
N LYS A 450 19.91 12.08 -9.87
CA LYS A 450 19.67 11.28 -11.09
C LYS A 450 20.60 10.06 -11.22
N LEU A 451 21.84 10.17 -10.72
CA LEU A 451 22.84 9.11 -10.80
C LEU A 451 22.34 7.83 -10.12
N PHE A 452 21.81 7.94 -8.88
CA PHE A 452 21.36 6.77 -8.12
C PHE A 452 20.02 6.20 -8.59
N LEU A 453 19.16 7.00 -9.24
CA LEU A 453 17.97 6.48 -9.92
C LEU A 453 18.35 5.57 -11.10
N VAL A 454 19.24 6.05 -11.98
CA VAL A 454 19.68 5.29 -13.15
C VAL A 454 20.53 4.08 -12.73
N LEU A 455 21.44 4.25 -11.75
CA LEU A 455 22.25 3.15 -11.21
C LEU A 455 21.37 2.07 -10.54
N GLY A 456 20.40 2.47 -9.72
CA GLY A 456 19.46 1.54 -9.09
C GLY A 456 18.63 0.77 -10.12
N ALA A 457 18.17 1.43 -11.17
CA ALA A 457 17.44 0.78 -12.25
C ALA A 457 18.33 -0.17 -13.08
N LEU A 458 19.59 0.19 -13.35
CA LEU A 458 20.56 -0.69 -14.01
C LEU A 458 20.84 -1.96 -13.19
N ILE A 459 21.11 -1.82 -11.90
CA ILE A 459 21.36 -2.97 -11.00
C ILE A 459 20.09 -3.84 -10.89
N SER A 460 18.90 -3.24 -10.86
CA SER A 460 17.63 -3.98 -10.87
C SER A 460 17.45 -4.76 -12.18
N VAL A 461 17.71 -4.16 -13.34
CA VAL A 461 17.71 -4.84 -14.65
C VAL A 461 18.71 -6.00 -14.68
N MET A 462 19.93 -5.82 -14.16
CA MET A 462 20.93 -6.89 -14.06
C MET A 462 20.45 -8.08 -13.20
N GLY A 463 19.77 -7.80 -12.08
CA GLY A 463 19.12 -8.83 -11.26
C GLY A 463 18.01 -9.56 -12.03
N CYS A 464 17.07 -8.84 -12.63
CA CYS A 464 15.97 -9.41 -13.41
C CYS A 464 16.45 -10.20 -14.63
N PHE A 465 17.55 -9.79 -15.26
CA PHE A 465 18.20 -10.51 -16.35
C PHE A 465 18.71 -11.87 -15.87
N GLY A 466 19.47 -11.94 -14.78
CA GLY A 466 19.93 -13.22 -14.20
C GLY A 466 18.78 -14.17 -13.85
N LEU A 467 17.68 -13.64 -13.29
CA LEU A 467 16.48 -14.43 -12.98
C LEU A 467 15.73 -14.93 -14.22
N SER A 468 15.79 -14.20 -15.35
CA SER A 468 15.16 -14.63 -16.60
C SER A 468 15.80 -15.90 -17.19
N PHE A 469 17.08 -16.15 -16.89
CA PHE A 469 17.84 -17.32 -17.36
C PHE A 469 18.01 -18.42 -16.30
N ILE A 470 17.27 -18.36 -15.19
CA ILE A 470 17.42 -19.25 -14.02
C ILE A 470 17.36 -20.75 -14.40
N GLN A 471 18.35 -21.55 -13.99
CA GLN A 471 18.46 -22.98 -14.31
C GLN A 471 18.27 -23.84 -13.04
N ARG A 472 17.72 -25.06 -13.19
CA ARG A 472 17.68 -26.04 -12.09
C ARG A 472 19.10 -26.56 -11.81
N GLY A 473 19.35 -26.99 -10.57
CA GLY A 473 20.59 -27.65 -10.18
C GLY A 473 21.75 -26.73 -9.80
N LEU A 474 21.66 -25.41 -10.07
CA LEU A 474 22.60 -24.46 -9.50
C LEU A 474 22.37 -24.34 -7.98
N PRO A 475 23.43 -24.24 -7.16
CA PRO A 475 23.31 -24.13 -5.71
C PRO A 475 22.77 -22.75 -5.29
N THR A 476 22.11 -22.70 -4.13
CA THR A 476 21.36 -21.52 -3.64
C THR A 476 22.14 -20.19 -3.73
N TRP A 477 23.45 -20.23 -3.44
CA TRP A 477 24.33 -19.06 -3.45
C TRP A 477 24.51 -18.42 -4.83
N VAL A 478 24.19 -19.11 -5.93
CA VAL A 478 24.24 -18.54 -7.29
C VAL A 478 23.03 -17.64 -7.56
N TYR A 479 21.85 -17.94 -7.01
CA TYR A 479 20.67 -17.09 -7.19
C TYR A 479 20.70 -15.86 -6.28
N LEU A 480 21.23 -15.98 -5.05
CA LEU A 480 21.24 -14.90 -4.06
C LEU A 480 21.80 -13.56 -4.61
N PRO A 481 22.92 -13.50 -5.36
CA PRO A 481 23.38 -12.28 -6.01
C PRO A 481 22.36 -11.63 -6.97
N PHE A 482 21.60 -12.41 -7.74
CA PHE A 482 20.58 -11.86 -8.63
C PHE A 482 19.40 -11.28 -7.84
N LEU A 483 18.99 -11.95 -6.75
CA LEU A 483 17.95 -11.47 -5.84
C LEU A 483 18.39 -10.22 -5.08
N MET A 484 19.63 -10.20 -4.59
CA MET A 484 20.25 -9.03 -3.95
C MET A 484 20.38 -7.87 -4.94
N ASN A 485 20.72 -8.10 -6.21
CA ASN A 485 20.76 -7.03 -7.22
C ASN A 485 19.38 -6.37 -7.43
N VAL A 486 18.29 -7.15 -7.53
CA VAL A 486 16.94 -6.56 -7.58
C VAL A 486 16.69 -5.70 -6.34
N SER A 487 16.95 -6.23 -5.15
CA SER A 487 16.72 -5.54 -3.88
C SER A 487 17.59 -4.31 -3.64
N ILE A 488 18.89 -4.36 -3.97
CA ILE A 488 19.83 -3.23 -3.94
C ILE A 488 19.32 -2.13 -4.88
N GLY A 489 18.94 -2.48 -6.11
CA GLY A 489 18.39 -1.53 -7.08
C GLY A 489 17.18 -0.77 -6.52
N GLN A 490 16.25 -1.48 -5.88
CA GLN A 490 15.05 -0.91 -5.25
C GLN A 490 15.40 -0.06 -4.01
N GLY A 491 16.37 -0.51 -3.21
CA GLY A 491 16.93 0.24 -2.08
C GLY A 491 17.57 1.56 -2.50
N LEU A 492 18.24 1.61 -3.66
CA LEU A 492 18.68 2.88 -4.27
C LEU A 492 17.49 3.70 -4.78
N ILE A 493 16.53 3.10 -5.50
CA ILE A 493 15.45 3.82 -6.16
C ILE A 493 14.48 4.49 -5.18
N PHE A 494 13.97 3.80 -4.15
CA PHE A 494 12.86 4.32 -3.34
C PHE A 494 13.21 5.60 -2.56
N PRO A 495 14.31 5.69 -1.78
CA PRO A 495 14.70 6.91 -1.07
C PRO A 495 15.10 8.02 -2.05
N THR A 496 15.86 7.68 -3.10
CA THR A 496 16.29 8.65 -4.12
C THR A 496 15.10 9.26 -4.84
N THR A 497 14.06 8.47 -5.16
CA THR A 497 12.87 9.00 -5.83
C THR A 497 12.07 9.89 -4.88
N PHE A 498 11.92 9.50 -3.61
CA PHE A 498 11.25 10.33 -2.60
C PHE A 498 11.93 11.70 -2.47
N MET A 499 13.26 11.73 -2.31
CA MET A 499 14.04 12.97 -2.27
C MET A 499 14.01 13.74 -3.59
N SER A 500 14.03 13.06 -4.74
CA SER A 500 13.93 13.70 -6.06
C SER A 500 12.60 14.40 -6.26
N VAL A 501 11.51 13.74 -5.87
CA VAL A 501 10.13 14.26 -5.98
C VAL A 501 9.93 15.46 -5.05
N LEU A 502 10.47 15.44 -3.84
CA LEU A 502 10.47 16.61 -2.94
C LEU A 502 11.31 17.77 -3.51
N SER A 503 12.49 17.49 -4.05
CA SER A 503 13.42 18.53 -4.57
C SER A 503 12.94 19.29 -5.81
N VAL A 504 11.88 18.80 -6.48
CA VAL A 504 11.24 19.43 -7.65
C VAL A 504 9.81 19.90 -7.35
N SER A 505 9.48 20.05 -6.06
CA SER A 505 8.17 20.45 -5.56
C SER A 505 8.28 21.62 -4.58
N GLU A 506 7.33 22.55 -4.66
CA GLU A 506 7.23 23.67 -3.71
C GLU A 506 6.98 23.16 -2.27
N GLN A 507 7.43 23.93 -1.28
CA GLN A 507 7.34 23.58 0.15
C GLN A 507 5.89 23.38 0.63
N SER A 508 4.95 24.06 -0.03
CA SER A 508 3.48 23.92 0.09
C SER A 508 2.94 22.58 -0.43
N ASP A 509 3.50 22.09 -1.54
CA ASP A 509 3.06 20.88 -2.24
C ASP A 509 3.66 19.60 -1.62
N GLN A 510 4.84 19.68 -1.00
CA GLN A 510 5.68 18.53 -0.59
C GLN A 510 4.92 17.37 0.09
N ALA A 511 4.05 17.65 1.06
CA ALA A 511 3.28 16.61 1.76
C ALA A 511 2.33 15.85 0.81
N VAL A 512 1.72 16.57 -0.12
CA VAL A 512 0.77 16.04 -1.11
C VAL A 512 1.49 15.27 -2.23
N VAL A 513 2.66 15.73 -2.65
CA VAL A 513 3.48 14.98 -3.63
C VAL A 513 4.07 13.72 -2.99
N ALA A 514 4.43 13.75 -1.71
CA ALA A 514 4.91 12.59 -0.96
C ALA A 514 3.81 11.51 -0.79
N SER A 515 2.58 11.88 -0.41
CA SER A 515 1.47 10.94 -0.34
C SER A 515 1.10 10.37 -1.72
N THR A 516 1.05 11.22 -2.75
CA THR A 516 0.82 10.79 -4.14
C THR A 516 1.85 9.74 -4.58
N LEU A 517 3.14 9.96 -4.30
CA LEU A 517 4.22 9.02 -4.64
C LEU A 517 4.06 7.67 -3.92
N VAL A 518 3.65 7.66 -2.65
CA VAL A 518 3.42 6.42 -1.88
C VAL A 518 2.19 5.69 -2.39
N LEU A 519 1.10 6.39 -2.70
CA LEU A 519 -0.12 5.81 -3.29
C LEU A 519 0.18 5.08 -4.61
N TRP A 520 0.92 5.72 -5.52
CA TRP A 520 1.35 5.11 -6.78
C TRP A 520 2.31 3.93 -6.59
N ARG A 521 3.19 3.98 -5.60
CA ARG A 521 4.04 2.83 -5.23
C ARG A 521 3.21 1.63 -4.78
N SER A 522 2.20 1.85 -3.94
CA SER A 522 1.32 0.78 -3.48
C SER A 522 0.48 0.19 -4.62
N ILE A 523 -0.08 1.02 -5.51
CA ILE A 523 -0.73 0.56 -6.75
C ILE A 523 0.22 -0.32 -7.57
N GLY A 524 1.48 0.09 -7.72
CA GLY A 524 2.53 -0.70 -8.36
C GLY A 524 2.77 -2.05 -7.67
N ASN A 525 2.81 -2.11 -6.34
CA ASN A 525 2.96 -3.37 -5.61
C ASN A 525 1.83 -4.36 -5.94
N PHE A 526 0.56 -3.94 -5.89
CA PHE A 526 -0.58 -4.85 -6.14
C PHE A 526 -0.62 -5.35 -7.59
N ILE A 527 -0.29 -4.46 -8.54
CA ILE A 527 -0.15 -4.81 -9.95
C ILE A 527 1.01 -5.80 -10.15
N GLY A 528 2.14 -5.61 -9.45
CA GLY A 528 3.28 -6.55 -9.47
C GLY A 528 2.89 -7.98 -9.08
N ILE A 529 2.18 -8.15 -7.97
CA ILE A 529 1.70 -9.47 -7.53
C ILE A 529 0.69 -10.04 -8.53
N SER A 530 -0.30 -9.24 -8.96
CA SER A 530 -1.39 -9.71 -9.82
C SER A 530 -0.92 -10.07 -11.24
N LEU A 531 -0.06 -9.24 -11.84
CA LEU A 531 0.46 -9.44 -13.20
C LEU A 531 1.46 -10.59 -13.25
N SER A 532 2.29 -10.76 -12.22
CA SER A 532 3.21 -11.89 -12.14
C SER A 532 2.51 -13.22 -11.84
N SER A 533 1.47 -13.21 -11.00
CA SER A 533 0.58 -14.36 -10.79
C SER A 533 -0.17 -14.74 -12.07
N LEU A 534 -0.75 -13.75 -12.78
CA LEU A 534 -1.38 -13.97 -14.09
C LEU A 534 -0.41 -14.63 -15.09
N ALA A 535 0.80 -14.07 -15.23
CA ALA A 535 1.83 -14.58 -16.13
C ALA A 535 2.27 -16.00 -15.76
N LEU A 536 2.55 -16.24 -14.47
CA LEU A 536 2.92 -17.55 -13.94
C LEU A 536 1.84 -18.59 -14.23
N GLN A 537 0.60 -18.32 -13.81
CA GLN A 537 -0.48 -19.30 -13.82
C GLN A 537 -0.91 -19.69 -15.24
N ASN A 538 -0.98 -18.73 -16.17
CA ASN A 538 -1.27 -19.03 -17.57
C ASN A 538 -0.10 -19.78 -18.23
N SER A 539 1.15 -19.38 -17.96
CA SER A 539 2.34 -20.07 -18.49
C SER A 539 2.47 -21.50 -17.96
N LEU A 540 2.17 -21.71 -16.67
CA LEU A 540 2.23 -23.01 -16.01
C LEU A 540 1.27 -24.01 -16.65
N ILE A 541 0.04 -23.58 -17.00
CA ILE A 541 -0.92 -24.42 -17.75
C ILE A 541 -0.32 -24.82 -19.12
N VAL A 542 0.31 -23.89 -19.84
CA VAL A 542 0.91 -24.18 -21.16
C VAL A 542 2.08 -25.14 -21.05
N PHE A 543 2.99 -24.97 -20.09
CA PHE A 543 4.16 -25.84 -19.94
C PHE A 543 3.80 -27.22 -19.36
N LEU A 544 2.88 -27.30 -18.39
CA LEU A 544 2.37 -28.58 -17.88
C LEU A 544 1.76 -29.41 -19.02
N ASN A 545 0.95 -28.79 -19.88
CA ASN A 545 0.37 -29.46 -21.06
C ASN A 545 1.37 -29.83 -22.15
N ARG A 546 2.61 -29.33 -22.09
CA ARG A 546 3.68 -29.60 -23.06
C ARG A 546 4.68 -30.66 -22.57
N TYR A 547 5.00 -30.65 -21.28
CA TYR A 547 6.04 -31.51 -20.70
C TYR A 547 5.50 -32.71 -19.92
N VAL A 548 4.32 -32.62 -19.31
CA VAL A 548 3.75 -33.78 -18.58
C VAL A 548 3.21 -34.80 -19.58
N GLN A 549 3.80 -36.00 -19.59
CA GLN A 549 3.49 -37.08 -20.52
C GLN A 549 3.41 -38.42 -19.79
N GLY A 550 2.28 -39.11 -19.94
CA GLY A 550 1.96 -40.40 -19.32
C GLY A 550 0.44 -40.60 -19.21
N PRO A 551 -0.02 -41.80 -18.80
CA PRO A 551 -1.45 -42.11 -18.71
C PRO A 551 -2.20 -41.25 -17.67
N ASP A 552 -1.55 -40.84 -16.58
CA ASP A 552 -2.16 -40.07 -15.49
C ASP A 552 -1.99 -38.55 -15.65
N ARG A 553 -1.56 -38.09 -16.84
CA ARG A 553 -1.17 -36.70 -17.12
C ARG A 553 -2.15 -35.69 -16.51
N ASP A 554 -3.44 -35.81 -16.80
CA ASP A 554 -4.41 -34.78 -16.42
C ASP A 554 -4.64 -34.75 -14.89
N ASN A 555 -4.62 -35.92 -14.23
CA ASN A 555 -4.66 -36.04 -12.77
C ASN A 555 -3.42 -35.39 -12.12
N VAL A 556 -2.24 -35.58 -12.70
CA VAL A 556 -0.99 -34.95 -12.25
C VAL A 556 -1.08 -33.43 -12.43
N ILE A 557 -1.49 -32.96 -13.61
CA ILE A 557 -1.63 -31.52 -13.93
C ILE A 557 -2.63 -30.84 -12.98
N GLU A 558 -3.78 -31.45 -12.69
CA GLU A 558 -4.75 -30.89 -11.75
C GLU A 558 -4.19 -30.85 -10.32
N SER A 559 -3.56 -31.94 -9.86
CA SER A 559 -3.02 -32.06 -8.51
C SER A 559 -1.93 -31.02 -8.23
N VAL A 560 -0.96 -30.85 -9.14
CA VAL A 560 0.16 -29.90 -8.95
C VAL A 560 -0.22 -28.45 -9.16
N ARG A 561 -1.39 -28.15 -9.76
CA ARG A 561 -1.99 -26.80 -9.79
C ARG A 561 -2.78 -26.47 -8.52
N LYS A 562 -3.20 -27.50 -7.77
CA LYS A 562 -3.89 -27.36 -6.47
C LYS A 562 -2.91 -27.28 -5.30
N SER A 563 -1.90 -28.14 -5.26
CA SER A 563 -0.88 -28.18 -4.19
C SER A 563 0.52 -28.38 -4.77
N ILE A 564 1.49 -27.56 -4.33
CA ILE A 564 2.91 -27.74 -4.69
C ILE A 564 3.59 -28.83 -3.86
N GLU A 565 3.01 -29.24 -2.74
CA GLU A 565 3.59 -30.25 -1.86
C GLU A 565 3.59 -31.64 -2.53
N VAL A 566 2.54 -31.93 -3.32
CA VAL A 566 2.39 -33.16 -4.13
C VAL A 566 3.60 -33.41 -5.05
N ILE A 567 4.32 -32.36 -5.48
CA ILE A 567 5.52 -32.46 -6.33
C ILE A 567 6.62 -33.29 -5.63
N LYS A 568 6.64 -33.33 -4.29
CA LYS A 568 7.59 -34.14 -3.51
C LYS A 568 7.32 -35.64 -3.68
N ASP A 569 6.06 -36.04 -3.78
CA ASP A 569 5.60 -37.43 -3.72
C ASP A 569 5.33 -38.05 -5.11
N LEU A 570 5.37 -37.24 -6.17
CA LEU A 570 5.26 -37.72 -7.56
C LEU A 570 6.35 -38.74 -7.92
N ALA A 571 5.96 -39.72 -8.74
CA ALA A 571 6.89 -40.64 -9.38
C ALA A 571 7.98 -39.88 -10.19
N PRO A 572 9.24 -40.35 -10.22
CA PRO A 572 10.37 -39.56 -10.73
C PRO A 572 10.20 -39.01 -12.16
N SER A 573 9.51 -39.74 -13.04
CA SER A 573 9.20 -39.32 -14.42
C SER A 573 8.32 -38.08 -14.46
N TYR A 574 7.16 -38.11 -13.79
CA TYR A 574 6.26 -36.96 -13.70
C TYR A 574 6.88 -35.80 -12.90
N LYS A 575 7.71 -36.13 -11.88
CA LYS A 575 8.37 -35.14 -11.02
C LYS A 575 9.25 -34.19 -11.81
N GLU A 576 10.19 -34.69 -12.63
CA GLU A 576 11.04 -33.81 -13.45
C GLU A 576 10.24 -33.04 -14.51
N GLN A 577 9.23 -33.65 -15.15
CA GLN A 577 8.33 -32.97 -16.11
C GLN A 577 7.57 -31.80 -15.47
N VAL A 578 7.11 -31.95 -14.22
CA VAL A 578 6.44 -30.89 -13.45
C VAL A 578 7.45 -29.83 -13.01
N LEU A 579 8.64 -30.22 -12.55
CA LEU A 579 9.71 -29.29 -12.19
C LEU A 579 10.15 -28.44 -13.40
N ASP A 580 10.25 -29.03 -14.61
CA ASP A 580 10.50 -28.33 -15.87
C ASP A 580 9.38 -27.34 -16.19
N SER A 581 8.13 -27.73 -15.95
CA SER A 581 6.96 -26.88 -16.18
C SER A 581 6.95 -25.65 -15.27
N TYR A 582 7.20 -25.84 -13.97
CA TYR A 582 7.36 -24.75 -13.01
C TYR A 582 8.58 -23.86 -13.32
N THR A 583 9.71 -24.46 -13.70
CA THR A 583 10.93 -23.72 -14.08
C THR A 583 10.67 -22.82 -15.30
N ALA A 584 9.99 -23.34 -16.32
CA ALA A 584 9.68 -22.60 -17.54
C ALA A 584 8.62 -21.49 -17.30
N ALA A 585 7.61 -21.75 -16.47
CA ALA A 585 6.62 -20.75 -16.08
C ALA A 585 7.25 -19.59 -15.29
N LEU A 586 8.12 -19.88 -14.32
CA LEU A 586 8.83 -18.87 -13.54
C LEU A 586 9.80 -18.04 -14.41
N ARG A 587 10.49 -18.64 -15.38
CA ARG A 587 11.28 -17.90 -16.39
C ARG A 587 10.42 -16.92 -17.19
N ALA A 588 9.25 -17.33 -17.65
CA ALA A 588 8.33 -16.45 -18.39
C ALA A 588 7.90 -15.25 -17.54
N THR A 589 7.58 -15.48 -16.26
CA THR A 589 7.29 -14.41 -15.29
C THR A 589 8.48 -13.48 -15.06
N PHE A 590 9.69 -14.00 -14.86
CA PHE A 590 10.89 -13.17 -14.68
C PHE A 590 11.27 -12.39 -15.95
N PHE A 591 10.98 -12.91 -17.15
CA PHE A 591 11.16 -12.15 -18.40
C PHE A 591 10.20 -10.97 -18.50
N LEU A 592 8.93 -11.12 -18.08
CA LEU A 592 7.98 -10.01 -17.98
C LEU A 592 8.46 -8.95 -16.96
N VAL A 593 9.05 -9.38 -15.83
CA VAL A 593 9.68 -8.48 -14.86
C VAL A 593 10.91 -7.77 -15.46
N LEU A 594 11.73 -8.44 -16.27
CA LEU A 594 12.84 -7.83 -17.00
C LEU A 594 12.35 -6.71 -17.92
N VAL A 595 11.28 -6.93 -18.69
CA VAL A 595 10.65 -5.87 -19.51
C VAL A 595 10.20 -4.67 -18.65
N MET A 596 9.57 -4.92 -17.50
CA MET A 596 9.16 -3.83 -16.58
C MET A 596 10.35 -3.06 -15.97
N SER A 597 11.44 -3.74 -15.60
CA SER A 597 12.65 -3.07 -15.09
C SER A 597 13.36 -2.24 -16.18
N ILE A 598 13.33 -2.68 -17.44
CA ILE A 598 13.81 -1.88 -18.59
C ILE A 598 12.93 -0.64 -18.80
N ILE A 599 11.59 -0.75 -18.70
CA ILE A 599 10.67 0.41 -18.77
C ILE A 599 10.97 1.41 -17.63
N CYS A 600 11.22 0.92 -16.41
CA CYS A 600 11.64 1.73 -15.27
C CYS A 600 12.95 2.49 -15.56
N LEU A 601 13.98 1.80 -16.05
CA LEU A 601 15.27 2.37 -16.44
C LEU A 601 15.14 3.44 -17.53
N VAL A 602 14.39 3.17 -18.60
CA VAL A 602 14.14 4.13 -19.70
C VAL A 602 13.41 5.37 -19.18
N THR A 603 12.47 5.20 -18.25
CA THR A 603 11.71 6.31 -17.66
C THR A 603 12.63 7.20 -16.81
N PHE A 604 13.38 6.64 -15.84
CA PHE A 604 14.35 7.41 -15.04
C PHE A 604 15.44 8.07 -15.90
N SER A 605 15.88 7.41 -16.97
CA SER A 605 16.87 7.97 -17.91
C SER A 605 16.35 9.23 -18.63
N LYS A 606 15.05 9.32 -18.89
CA LYS A 606 14.40 10.49 -19.51
C LYS A 606 14.11 11.63 -18.54
N VAL A 607 13.99 11.37 -17.23
CA VAL A 607 13.76 12.43 -16.22
C VAL A 607 14.93 13.43 -16.19
N LYS A 608 14.62 14.73 -16.14
CA LYS A 608 15.58 15.82 -15.89
C LYS A 608 15.44 16.25 -14.43
N LEU A 609 16.55 16.30 -13.68
CA LEU A 609 16.59 16.72 -12.27
C LEU A 609 17.66 17.81 -12.08
N PRO A 610 17.44 18.79 -11.18
CA PRO A 610 18.48 19.70 -10.74
C PRO A 610 19.56 18.98 -9.92
N ARG A 611 20.76 19.58 -9.81
CA ARG A 611 21.75 19.21 -8.79
C ARG A 611 21.36 19.89 -7.47
N LEU A 612 21.38 19.16 -6.37
CA LEU A 612 21.09 19.73 -5.04
C LEU A 612 22.11 20.82 -4.70
N GLY A 613 21.66 21.94 -4.15
CA GLY A 613 22.55 23.03 -3.71
C GLY A 613 23.18 23.89 -4.81
N LYS A 614 22.71 23.82 -6.06
CA LYS A 614 22.76 24.99 -6.94
C LYS A 614 21.49 25.81 -6.69
N ALA A 615 21.65 27.08 -6.32
CA ALA A 615 20.55 28.03 -6.36
C ALA A 615 20.08 28.23 -7.81
N GLN A 616 18.80 28.59 -7.97
CA GLN A 616 18.24 29.18 -9.19
C GLN A 616 18.14 30.69 -8.99
#